data_AF-A0A9D8LYC9-F1
#
_entry.id   AF-A0A9D8LYC9-F1
#
_cell.length_a   1.000
_cell.length_b   1.000
_cell.length_c   1.000
_cell.angle_alpha   90.00
_cell.angle_beta   90.00
_cell.angle_gamma   90.00
#
_symmetry.space_group_name_H-M   'P 1'
#
loop_
_entity.id
_entity.type
_entity.pdbx_description
1 polymer ?
#
loop_
_entity_poly.entity_id
_entity_poly.type
_entity_poly.pdbx_seq_one_letter_code
_entity_poly.pdbx_strand_id
1 'polypeptide(L)'
;MAATLPARSEISVEHTWDAASVFPSPGAWEEACQEVRAALPAVGRFAGRLGDAGTLLEFLSLSEDLQYRMGRIAVYATLGSAVDSADQDAAARGERARTLAAEVRA
;
A
#
# COMPACT_ATOMS: atom_id res chain seq x y z
N MET A 1 28.11 -28.95 -12.81
CA MET A 1 26.66 -29.14 -13.05
C MET A 1 25.95 -27.93 -12.46
N ALA A 2 25.13 -27.22 -13.24
CA ALA A 2 24.35 -26.10 -12.72
C ALA A 2 23.21 -26.68 -11.85
N ALA A 3 23.13 -26.27 -10.59
CA ALA A 3 22.02 -26.64 -9.72
C ALA A 3 20.78 -25.86 -10.20
N THR A 4 19.69 -26.57 -10.50
CA THR A 4 18.39 -25.94 -10.76
C THR A 4 17.89 -25.32 -9.47
N LEU A 5 17.71 -24.01 -9.47
CA LEU A 5 17.10 -23.31 -8.34
C LEU A 5 15.61 -23.66 -8.30
N PRO A 6 15.05 -24.01 -7.13
CA PRO A 6 13.62 -24.25 -6.99
C PRO A 6 12.83 -22.98 -7.31
N ALA A 7 11.63 -23.15 -7.87
CA ALA A 7 10.68 -22.07 -8.06
C ALA A 7 10.25 -21.51 -6.70
N ARG A 8 9.84 -20.23 -6.67
CA ARG A 8 9.48 -19.60 -5.40
C ARG A 8 8.30 -20.30 -4.72
N SER A 9 7.38 -20.86 -5.50
CA SER A 9 6.24 -21.66 -5.03
C SER A 9 6.64 -22.99 -4.36
N GLU A 10 7.87 -23.45 -4.53
CA GLU A 10 8.40 -24.68 -3.93
C GLU A 10 9.09 -24.43 -2.58
N ILE A 11 9.22 -23.17 -2.15
CA ILE A 11 9.79 -22.79 -0.85
C ILE A 11 8.71 -22.83 0.23
N SER A 12 9.01 -23.49 1.35
CA SER A 12 8.08 -23.57 2.47
C SER A 12 7.77 -22.20 3.08
N VAL A 13 6.51 -22.00 3.50
CA VAL A 13 5.97 -20.71 3.94
C VAL A 13 6.74 -20.13 5.14
N GLU A 14 7.29 -20.96 6.03
CA GLU A 14 8.10 -20.53 7.17
C GLU A 14 9.43 -19.86 6.76
N HIS A 15 9.84 -20.01 5.51
CA HIS A 15 10.99 -19.32 4.91
C HIS A 15 10.57 -18.16 4.01
N THR A 16 9.33 -17.69 4.17
CA THR A 16 8.75 -16.57 3.44
C THR A 16 8.39 -15.44 4.40
N TRP A 17 8.27 -14.23 3.85
CA TRP A 17 7.81 -13.09 4.62
C TRP A 17 6.31 -13.28 4.91
N ASP A 18 5.89 -13.00 6.14
CA ASP A 18 4.48 -13.05 6.50
C ASP A 18 3.73 -11.82 5.96
N ALA A 19 3.35 -11.87 4.68
CA ALA A 19 2.55 -10.82 4.06
C ALA A 19 1.15 -10.71 4.69
N ALA A 20 0.64 -11.79 5.28
CA ALA A 20 -0.66 -11.82 5.95
C ALA A 20 -0.68 -10.93 7.20
N SER A 21 0.48 -10.70 7.83
CA SER A 21 0.64 -9.72 8.91
C SER A 21 0.31 -8.27 8.51
N VAL A 22 0.38 -7.94 7.21
CA VAL A 22 0.06 -6.60 6.68
C VAL A 22 -1.38 -6.56 6.19
N PHE A 23 -1.76 -7.48 5.30
CA PHE A 23 -3.13 -7.71 4.86
C PHE A 23 -3.39 -9.21 4.71
N PRO A 24 -4.51 -9.74 5.22
CA PRO A 24 -4.79 -11.16 5.22
C PRO A 24 -4.98 -11.75 3.81
N SER A 25 -5.31 -10.92 2.81
CA SER A 25 -5.50 -11.34 1.43
C SER A 25 -5.30 -10.18 0.44
N PRO A 26 -5.12 -10.48 -0.86
CA PRO A 26 -5.15 -9.47 -1.90
C PRO A 26 -6.46 -8.69 -1.96
N GLY A 27 -7.59 -9.32 -1.59
CA GLY A 27 -8.89 -8.65 -1.51
C GLY A 27 -8.93 -7.58 -0.41
N ALA A 28 -8.41 -7.90 0.79
CA ALA A 28 -8.31 -6.92 1.88
C ALA A 28 -7.38 -5.75 1.54
N TRP A 29 -6.31 -6.02 0.77
CA TRP A 29 -5.44 -4.97 0.24
C TRP A 29 -6.18 -4.06 -0.76
N GLU A 30 -7.02 -4.65 -1.62
CA GLU A 30 -7.81 -3.91 -2.60
C GLU A 30 -8.87 -3.02 -1.94
N GLU A 31 -9.55 -3.53 -0.91
CA GLU A 31 -10.47 -2.75 -0.06
C GLU A 31 -9.76 -1.55 0.57
N ALA A 32 -8.57 -1.77 1.16
CA ALA A 32 -7.78 -0.68 1.74
C ALA A 32 -7.39 0.40 0.71
N CYS A 33 -7.09 0.00 -0.54
CA CYS A 33 -6.84 0.95 -1.62
C CYS A 33 -8.09 1.78 -1.96
N GLN A 34 -9.27 1.17 -1.97
CA GLN A 34 -10.53 1.86 -2.21
C GLN A 34 -10.86 2.84 -1.09
N GLU A 35 -10.62 2.46 0.17
CA GLU A 35 -10.80 3.35 1.33
C GLU A 35 -9.94 4.61 1.23
N VAL A 36 -8.65 4.46 0.91
CA VAL A 36 -7.74 5.61 0.73
C VAL A 36 -8.26 6.52 -0.38
N ARG A 37 -8.64 5.97 -1.53
CA ARG A 37 -9.22 6.76 -2.64
C ARG A 37 -10.48 7.50 -2.24
N ALA A 38 -11.38 6.85 -1.51
CA ALA A 38 -12.62 7.45 -1.05
C ALA A 38 -12.41 8.58 -0.03
N ALA A 39 -11.29 8.56 0.70
CA ALA A 39 -10.93 9.58 1.68
C ALA A 39 -10.24 10.82 1.07
N LEU A 40 -9.61 10.71 -0.11
CA LEU A 40 -8.89 11.82 -0.75
C LEU A 40 -9.73 13.09 -0.95
N PRO A 41 -11.00 13.04 -1.41
CA PRO A 41 -11.81 14.25 -1.58
C PRO A 41 -12.00 15.05 -0.28
N ALA A 42 -11.94 14.40 0.88
CA ALA A 42 -12.07 15.07 2.17
C ALA A 42 -10.90 16.01 2.47
N VAL A 43 -9.73 15.82 1.85
CA VAL A 43 -8.57 16.72 2.01
C VAL A 43 -8.87 18.11 1.44
N GLY A 44 -9.64 18.19 0.35
CA GLY A 44 -10.01 19.45 -0.30
C GLY A 44 -10.78 20.42 0.62
N ARG A 45 -11.44 19.93 1.67
CA ARG A 45 -12.20 20.76 2.63
C ARG A 45 -11.31 21.71 3.44
N PHE A 46 -10.00 21.45 3.49
CA PHE A 46 -9.02 22.22 4.26
C PHE A 46 -8.35 23.34 3.44
N ALA A 47 -8.52 23.37 2.12
CA ALA A 47 -7.90 24.35 1.25
C ALA A 47 -8.27 25.79 1.66
N GLY A 48 -7.27 26.63 1.89
CA GLY A 48 -7.46 28.02 2.34
C GLY A 48 -7.93 28.19 3.79
N ARG A 49 -8.05 27.11 4.58
CA ARG A 49 -8.60 27.14 5.95
C ARG A 49 -7.59 26.77 7.04
N LEU A 50 -6.33 26.50 6.68
CA LEU A 50 -5.27 26.06 7.61
C LEU A 50 -4.72 27.17 8.53
N GLY A 51 -5.32 28.37 8.52
CA GLY A 51 -4.92 29.48 9.40
C GLY A 51 -5.43 29.35 10.84
N ASP A 52 -6.40 28.46 11.08
CA ASP A 52 -6.94 28.16 12.41
C ASP A 52 -6.27 26.88 12.98
N ALA A 53 -5.92 26.92 14.27
CA ALA A 53 -5.20 25.82 14.93
C ALA A 53 -6.02 24.53 15.00
N GLY A 54 -7.34 24.62 15.21
CA GLY A 54 -8.22 23.45 15.22
C GLY A 54 -8.29 22.81 13.84
N THR A 55 -8.47 23.63 12.81
CA THR A 55 -8.50 23.19 11.41
C THR A 55 -7.16 22.57 10.96
N LEU A 56 -6.03 23.13 11.42
CA LEU A 56 -4.71 22.57 11.16
C LEU A 56 -4.54 21.19 11.81
N LEU A 57 -4.96 21.03 13.06
CA LEU A 57 -4.89 19.74 13.76
C LEU A 57 -5.72 18.67 13.06
N GLU A 58 -6.93 19.00 12.62
CA GLU A 58 -7.79 18.09 11.86
C GLU A 58 -7.16 17.67 10.53
N PHE A 59 -6.53 18.62 9.82
CA PHE A 59 -5.83 18.32 8.58
C PHE A 59 -4.63 17.39 8.81
N LEU A 60 -3.78 17.70 9.79
CA LEU A 60 -2.60 16.89 10.11
C LEU A 60 -3.01 15.46 10.50
N SER A 61 -4.05 15.31 11.31
CA SER A 61 -4.57 14.00 11.72
C SER A 61 -5.05 13.18 10.53
N LEU A 62 -5.79 13.80 9.59
CA LEU A 62 -6.23 13.12 8.38
C LEU A 62 -5.05 12.76 7.46
N SER A 63 -4.09 13.68 7.31
CA SER A 63 -2.91 13.48 6.47
C SER A 63 -2.07 12.31 6.98
N GLU A 64 -1.87 12.23 8.30
CA GLU A 64 -1.08 11.19 8.95
C GLU A 64 -1.76 9.80 8.82
N ASP A 65 -3.08 9.73 9.00
CA ASP A 65 -3.86 8.50 8.77
C ASP A 65 -3.76 8.02 7.31
N LEU A 66 -3.91 8.93 6.33
CA LEU A 66 -3.76 8.60 4.92
C LEU A 66 -2.35 8.10 4.58
N GLN A 67 -1.32 8.76 5.12
CA GLN A 67 0.08 8.34 4.96
C GLN A 67 0.34 6.96 5.57
N TYR A 68 -0.20 6.69 6.76
CA TYR A 68 -0.08 5.40 7.43
C TYR A 68 -0.72 4.27 6.62
N ARG A 69 -1.96 4.47 6.13
CA ARG A 69 -2.65 3.48 5.27
C ARG A 69 -1.91 3.26 3.95
N MET A 70 -1.45 4.34 3.31
CA MET A 70 -0.67 4.27 2.09
C MET A 70 0.65 3.51 2.30
N GLY A 71 1.32 3.70 3.44
CA GLY A 71 2.52 2.95 3.81
C GLY A 71 2.27 1.44 3.89
N ARG A 72 1.18 1.02 4.54
CA ARG A 72 0.79 -0.41 4.61
C ARG A 72 0.52 -1.01 3.23
N ILE A 73 -0.23 -0.29 2.39
CA ILE A 73 -0.53 -0.69 1.00
C ILE A 73 0.75 -0.87 0.19
N ALA A 74 1.70 0.07 0.32
CA ALA A 74 2.97 0.02 -0.37
C ALA A 74 3.82 -1.17 0.08
N VAL A 75 3.91 -1.43 1.40
CA VAL A 75 4.65 -2.60 1.93
C VAL A 75 4.09 -3.89 1.36
N TYR A 76 2.77 -4.11 1.42
CA TYR A 76 2.19 -5.34 0.89
C TYR A 76 2.43 -5.52 -0.62
N ALA A 77 2.33 -4.44 -1.39
CA ALA A 77 2.56 -4.49 -2.84
C ALA A 77 4.02 -4.79 -3.19
N THR A 78 4.99 -4.22 -2.45
CA THR A 78 6.41 -4.45 -2.72
C THR A 78 6.88 -5.84 -2.28
N LEU A 79 6.32 -6.38 -1.20
CA LEU A 79 6.63 -7.74 -0.72
C LEU A 79 6.40 -8.79 -1.81
N GLY A 80 5.27 -8.75 -2.50
CA GLY A 80 5.00 -9.68 -3.59
C GLY A 80 6.05 -9.61 -4.70
N SER A 81 6.38 -8.40 -5.16
CA SER A 81 7.35 -8.18 -6.23
C SER A 81 8.80 -8.54 -5.85
N ALA A 82 9.14 -8.42 -4.55
CA ALA A 82 10.46 -8.78 -4.02
C ALA A 82 10.60 -10.30 -3.82
N VAL A 83 9.48 -11.00 -3.64
CA VAL A 83 9.43 -12.45 -3.43
C VAL A 83 9.55 -13.22 -4.74
N ASP A 84 8.84 -12.78 -5.79
CA ASP A 84 8.96 -13.30 -7.14
C ASP A 84 8.76 -12.18 -8.17
N SER A 85 9.84 -11.79 -8.84
CA SER A 85 9.79 -10.75 -9.87
C SER A 85 9.09 -11.19 -11.17
N ALA A 86 8.84 -12.49 -11.35
CA ALA A 86 8.10 -13.02 -12.49
C ALA A 86 6.57 -13.10 -12.23
N ASP A 87 6.12 -12.87 -11.00
CA ASP A 87 4.70 -12.80 -10.65
C ASP A 87 4.06 -11.52 -11.24
N GLN A 88 3.25 -11.71 -12.29
CA GLN A 88 2.57 -10.61 -12.97
C GLN A 88 1.51 -9.93 -12.10
N ASP A 89 0.85 -10.66 -11.19
CA ASP A 89 -0.13 -10.10 -10.28
C ASP A 89 0.55 -9.23 -9.22
N ALA A 90 1.73 -9.65 -8.74
CA ALA A 90 2.55 -8.84 -7.86
C ALA A 90 3.05 -7.56 -8.53
N ALA A 91 3.50 -7.65 -9.79
CA ALA A 91 3.88 -6.48 -10.57
C ALA A 91 2.70 -5.50 -10.76
N ALA A 92 1.52 -6.02 -11.09
CA ALA A 92 0.30 -5.21 -11.23
C ALA A 92 -0.09 -4.53 -9.91
N ARG A 93 -0.01 -5.23 -8.76
CA ARG A 93 -0.23 -4.61 -7.43
C ARG A 93 0.78 -3.49 -7.15
N GLY A 94 2.05 -3.70 -7.50
CA GLY A 94 3.10 -2.69 -7.39
C GLY A 94 2.77 -1.42 -8.17
N GLU A 95 2.39 -1.54 -9.43
CA GLU A 95 1.96 -0.41 -10.26
C GLU A 95 0.76 0.34 -9.66
N ARG A 96 -0.27 -0.41 -9.24
CA ARG A 96 -1.47 0.16 -8.61
C ARG A 96 -1.15 0.94 -7.34
N ALA A 97 -0.27 0.42 -6.48
CA ALA A 97 0.17 1.10 -5.27
C ALA A 97 0.91 2.42 -5.59
N ARG A 98 1.76 2.43 -6.64
CA ARG A 98 2.49 3.64 -7.06
C ARG A 98 1.55 4.71 -7.59
N THR A 99 0.55 4.34 -8.39
CA THR A 99 -0.47 5.26 -8.89
C THR A 99 -1.26 5.87 -7.73
N LEU A 100 -1.73 5.05 -6.79
CA LEU A 100 -2.44 5.55 -5.61
C LEU A 100 -1.57 6.49 -4.76
N ALA A 101 -0.28 6.16 -4.56
CA ALA A 101 0.65 7.02 -3.85
C ALA A 101 0.92 8.36 -4.57
N ALA A 102 0.75 8.43 -5.88
CA ALA A 102 0.79 9.68 -6.63
C ALA A 102 -0.50 10.49 -6.42
N GLU A 103 -1.66 9.84 -6.44
CA GLU A 103 -2.97 10.46 -6.13
C GLU A 103 -3.00 11.07 -4.71
N VAL A 104 -2.40 10.41 -3.72
CA VAL A 104 -2.32 10.90 -2.32
C VAL A 104 -1.40 12.13 -2.18
N ARG A 105 -0.40 12.28 -3.05
CA ARG A 105 0.60 13.37 -3.00
C ARG A 105 0.19 14.60 -3.80
N ALA A 106 -0.84 14.48 -4.64
CA ALA A 106 -1.37 15.55 -5.49
C ALA A 106 -2.26 16.50 -4.69
#